data_AF-A0A2U1MD57-F1
#
_entry.id   AF-A0A2U1MD57-F1
#
_cell.length_a   1.000
_cell.length_b   1.000
_cell.length_c   1.000
_cell.angle_alpha   90.00
_cell.angle_beta   90.00
_cell.angle_gamma   90.00
#
_symmetry.space_group_name_H-M   'P 1'
#
loop_
_entity.id
_entity.type
_entity.pdbx_description
1 polymer ?
#
loop_
_entity_poly.entity_id
_entity_poly.type
_entity_poly.pdbx_seq_one_letter_code
_entity_poly.pdbx_strand_id
1 'polypeptide(L)'
;MAPGTADGPSNGSVKPKEEEGSAQPSLFEIDDTDISRLLEKPRTLNIERKRSFDERSFSEMSITMSPRNNFYRMADNSSRGFDNLDGVYSPGRWTGTPRSGYFEPHPIVGDAWEALRRSLVNFRGQPVGTIAALDNSSEDLNYDQVFVRDFVPSALAFLMNGEPEIVKNFLLKTVFLQSREKKVDNFKLGEGVMPASFKVLHDPVRNTETILADYGESAIGRVAPVDSGFWWIILLRAYTKSTGDATLAETPECQRGIRLIMTLCLSEGFDTFPTLLCADGCCMIDRRMGVYGYPIEIQALFFMALRCALLLLKPDTEGNNDCIDRIVKRLHALSFHMRSYFWLDIKQLNDIYRYKTEEYSHTAVNKFNVIPDSLPDWVFDFMPTRGGYFIGNVSPAKMDFRWFCLGNCVAILSSLATPEQSSAIMDLIESRWQELVGEMPLKICYPAMESHEWRIVTGCDPKNTSWSYHNGGSWPVLIWLLTAACIKAGRPQIAKKAIELAESRLLMDQWPEYYDGKLGRFIGKQARKNQTWSIAGYLVAKMMLEDPSHLGMISLEEDKQMKPQMKRSASWAF
;
A
#
# COMPACT_ATOMS: atom_id res chain seq x y z
N MET A 1 -3.83 89.18 33.97
CA MET A 1 -3.99 87.79 34.47
C MET A 1 -4.43 86.95 33.28
N ALA A 2 -3.67 85.88 32.99
CA ALA A 2 -3.54 85.21 31.69
C ALA A 2 -3.10 86.14 30.55
N PRO A 3 -1.97 85.81 29.88
CA PRO A 3 -2.10 85.26 28.53
C PRO A 3 -1.03 84.22 28.13
N GLY A 4 -1.36 83.42 27.11
CA GLY A 4 -0.56 83.28 25.88
C GLY A 4 0.74 82.47 25.82
N THR A 5 0.66 81.36 25.08
CA THR A 5 1.56 80.90 23.99
C THR A 5 2.99 80.35 24.23
N ALA A 6 3.16 79.10 23.77
CA ALA A 6 4.18 78.53 22.85
C ALA A 6 5.57 78.01 23.31
N ASP A 7 5.85 76.80 22.78
CA ASP A 7 7.11 76.10 22.41
C ASP A 7 8.10 75.44 23.40
N GLY A 8 8.16 74.09 23.31
CA GLY A 8 9.33 73.18 23.43
C GLY A 8 10.02 73.00 24.80
N PRO A 9 10.89 71.98 25.02
CA PRO A 9 11.45 71.00 24.07
C PRO A 9 11.62 69.52 24.60
N SER A 10 12.04 68.66 23.67
CA SER A 10 12.91 67.46 23.76
C SER A 10 13.17 66.70 25.09
N ASN A 11 13.06 65.36 25.02
CA ASN A 11 13.88 64.46 25.82
C ASN A 11 14.39 63.28 24.96
N GLY A 12 15.68 62.97 25.09
CA GLY A 12 16.37 61.94 24.30
C GLY A 12 16.84 60.73 25.12
N SER A 13 17.73 59.96 24.48
CA SER A 13 18.52 58.79 24.96
C SER A 13 17.82 57.43 24.78
N VAL A 14 18.39 56.33 24.26
CA VAL A 14 19.78 55.88 24.01
C VAL A 14 19.78 54.82 22.87
N LYS A 15 20.81 54.79 22.01
CA LYS A 15 21.20 53.62 21.18
C LYS A 15 22.34 52.85 21.90
N PRO A 16 22.50 51.53 21.66
CA PRO A 16 23.73 51.17 20.95
C PRO A 16 23.63 49.98 19.97
N LYS A 17 24.38 50.16 18.86
CA LYS A 17 25.26 49.25 18.11
C LYS A 17 24.78 47.89 17.56
N GLU A 18 25.01 47.79 16.26
CA GLU A 18 25.08 46.63 15.38
C GLU A 18 26.23 45.69 15.75
N GLU A 19 25.99 44.39 15.65
CA GLU A 19 27.01 43.35 15.43
C GLU A 19 26.58 42.51 14.22
N GLU A 20 27.46 42.45 13.21
CA GLU A 20 27.38 41.55 12.06
C GLU A 20 27.69 40.12 12.48
N GLY A 21 26.85 39.17 12.07
CA GLY A 21 27.05 37.73 12.28
C GLY A 21 26.49 36.93 11.10
N SER A 22 27.38 36.26 10.39
CA SER A 22 27.22 35.44 9.18
C SER A 22 25.93 34.61 9.07
N ALA A 23 25.15 34.87 8.02
CA ALA A 23 24.10 33.96 7.54
C ALA A 23 24.64 33.05 6.43
N GLN A 24 24.57 31.74 6.63
CA GLN A 24 24.62 30.75 5.53
C GLN A 24 23.27 30.77 4.79
N PRO A 25 23.24 30.56 3.46
CA PRO A 25 22.00 30.71 2.70
C PRO A 25 21.08 29.52 2.96
N SER A 26 19.84 29.81 3.39
CA SER A 26 18.77 28.83 3.39
C SER A 26 18.38 28.52 1.94
N LEU A 27 18.26 27.24 1.64
CA LEU A 27 17.75 26.77 0.36
C LEU A 27 16.24 27.09 0.35
N PHE A 28 15.79 27.89 -0.62
CA PHE A 28 14.40 28.34 -0.86
C PHE A 28 13.94 29.62 -0.14
N GLU A 29 14.36 30.79 -0.64
CA GLU A 29 13.55 32.01 -0.52
C GLU A 29 12.47 32.01 -1.63
N ILE A 30 11.19 32.13 -1.25
CA ILE A 30 10.07 32.37 -2.16
C ILE A 30 9.33 33.62 -1.66
N ASP A 31 9.10 34.53 -2.60
CA ASP A 31 8.42 35.81 -2.46
C ASP A 31 6.90 35.59 -2.33
N ASP A 32 6.38 35.79 -1.11
CA ASP A 32 4.97 35.59 -0.72
C ASP A 32 4.04 36.78 -1.10
N THR A 33 4.53 37.75 -1.88
CA THR A 33 3.83 39.04 -2.02
C THR A 33 2.74 39.10 -3.10
N ASP A 34 2.63 38.11 -3.99
CA ASP A 34 1.76 38.21 -5.18
C ASP A 34 0.38 37.51 -5.08
N ILE A 35 0.12 36.72 -4.04
CA ILE A 35 -1.13 35.93 -3.92
C ILE A 35 -2.26 36.72 -3.23
N SER A 36 -1.92 37.69 -2.38
CA SER A 36 -2.91 38.45 -1.60
C SER A 36 -3.74 39.45 -2.41
N ARG A 37 -3.35 39.78 -3.66
CA ARG A 37 -4.02 40.81 -4.47
C ARG A 37 -5.12 40.30 -5.40
N LEU A 38 -5.32 38.98 -5.53
CA LEU A 38 -6.29 38.40 -6.46
C LEU A 38 -7.64 38.03 -5.83
N LEU A 39 -7.80 38.12 -4.51
CA LEU A 39 -8.99 37.61 -3.80
C LEU A 39 -10.06 38.65 -3.45
N GLU A 40 -9.93 39.91 -3.88
CA GLU A 40 -10.99 40.92 -3.66
C GLU A 40 -11.69 41.31 -4.96
N LYS A 41 -12.71 40.52 -5.35
CA LYS A 41 -13.93 41.00 -6.03
C LYS A 41 -14.94 39.87 -6.24
N PRO A 42 -16.16 39.92 -5.67
CA PRO A 42 -17.21 38.98 -6.01
C PRO A 42 -17.88 39.39 -7.34
N ARG A 43 -17.92 38.47 -8.31
CA ARG A 43 -18.84 38.55 -9.46
C ARG A 43 -20.06 37.66 -9.19
N THR A 44 -21.24 38.25 -9.32
CA THR A 44 -22.54 37.56 -9.24
C THR A 44 -22.76 36.71 -10.49
N LEU A 45 -23.03 35.42 -10.32
CA LEU A 45 -23.42 34.50 -11.39
C LEU A 45 -24.86 34.05 -11.20
N ASN A 46 -25.71 34.38 -12.18
CA ASN A 46 -27.08 33.88 -12.31
C ASN A 46 -27.05 32.43 -12.79
N ILE A 47 -27.69 31.52 -12.04
CA ILE A 47 -27.86 30.11 -12.40
C ILE A 47 -29.26 29.95 -13.01
N GLU A 48 -29.33 29.76 -14.33
CA GLU A 48 -30.53 29.23 -14.99
C GLU A 48 -30.55 27.70 -14.90
N ARG A 49 -31.57 27.17 -14.24
CA ARG A 49 -31.92 25.73 -14.25
C ARG A 49 -32.65 25.41 -15.55
N LYS A 50 -32.10 24.49 -16.36
CA LYS A 50 -32.88 23.74 -17.35
C LYS A 50 -32.96 22.26 -16.96
N ARG A 51 -34.20 21.77 -16.82
CA ARG A 51 -34.61 20.37 -16.68
C ARG A 51 -35.16 19.88 -18.03
N SER A 52 -34.83 18.65 -18.42
CA SER A 52 -35.63 17.71 -19.24
C SER A 52 -34.89 16.34 -19.21
N PHE A 53 -35.43 15.23 -18.66
CA PHE A 53 -36.37 14.23 -19.24
C PHE A 53 -35.91 13.76 -20.64
N ASP A 54 -35.76 12.46 -20.96
CA ASP A 54 -36.62 11.29 -20.71
C ASP A 54 -35.89 9.93 -20.67
N GLU A 55 -36.56 8.97 -20.01
CA GLU A 55 -36.36 7.52 -20.00
C GLU A 55 -36.65 6.85 -21.35
N ARG A 56 -36.05 5.67 -21.60
CA ARG A 56 -36.73 4.56 -22.31
C ARG A 56 -36.06 3.22 -22.01
N SER A 57 -36.91 2.24 -21.69
CA SER A 57 -36.61 0.84 -21.37
C SER A 57 -37.19 -0.09 -22.46
N PHE A 58 -36.75 -1.36 -22.39
CA PHE A 58 -37.40 -2.62 -22.82
C PHE A 58 -37.00 -3.31 -24.16
N SER A 59 -36.13 -4.32 -23.99
CA SER A 59 -36.33 -5.78 -24.15
C SER A 59 -36.36 -6.52 -25.50
N GLU A 60 -35.67 -7.68 -25.44
CA GLU A 60 -35.93 -9.02 -26.05
C GLU A 60 -35.68 -9.29 -27.55
N MET A 61 -34.75 -10.23 -27.84
CA MET A 61 -35.09 -11.56 -28.35
C MET A 61 -33.89 -12.52 -28.40
N SER A 62 -34.07 -13.68 -27.77
CA SER A 62 -33.33 -14.92 -27.98
C SER A 62 -33.86 -15.67 -29.22
N ILE A 63 -33.00 -16.41 -29.94
CA ILE A 63 -33.31 -17.72 -30.55
C ILE A 63 -31.98 -18.45 -30.91
N THR A 64 -32.04 -19.75 -30.70
CA THR A 64 -31.10 -20.85 -30.87
C THR A 64 -30.62 -21.09 -32.31
N MET A 65 -29.46 -21.74 -32.47
CA MET A 65 -29.19 -22.88 -33.39
C MET A 65 -27.69 -23.28 -33.40
N SER A 66 -27.44 -24.56 -33.11
CA SER A 66 -26.28 -25.37 -33.57
C SER A 66 -26.91 -26.54 -34.36
N PRO A 67 -26.26 -27.17 -35.39
CA PRO A 67 -25.04 -27.97 -35.16
C PRO A 67 -24.11 -28.23 -36.38
N ARG A 68 -23.01 -28.99 -36.08
CA ARG A 68 -22.28 -30.02 -36.86
C ARG A 68 -20.89 -29.73 -37.46
N ASN A 69 -19.94 -30.52 -36.94
CA ASN A 69 -18.98 -31.43 -37.60
C ASN A 69 -18.17 -30.99 -38.85
N ASN A 70 -16.83 -31.00 -38.69
CA ASN A 70 -15.87 -31.80 -39.47
C ASN A 70 -14.47 -31.60 -38.85
N PHE A 71 -13.89 -32.56 -38.12
CA PHE A 71 -13.03 -33.64 -38.63
C PHE A 71 -12.03 -33.22 -39.73
N TYR A 72 -10.78 -32.95 -39.33
CA TYR A 72 -9.60 -33.41 -40.06
C TYR A 72 -8.57 -33.99 -39.07
N ARG A 73 -8.24 -35.26 -39.32
CA ARG A 73 -7.14 -36.05 -38.75
C ARG A 73 -5.79 -35.50 -39.22
N MET A 74 -4.76 -35.76 -38.42
CA MET A 74 -3.42 -36.31 -38.75
C MET A 74 -2.48 -35.92 -37.59
N ALA A 75 -1.55 -36.69 -37.04
CA ALA A 75 -1.29 -38.13 -36.94
C ALA A 75 -0.18 -38.24 -35.89
N ASP A 76 -0.24 -39.26 -35.04
CA ASP A 76 0.78 -39.63 -34.07
C ASP A 76 2.13 -40.03 -34.72
N ASN A 77 3.22 -39.81 -33.98
CA ASN A 77 4.36 -40.72 -33.86
C ASN A 77 5.11 -40.32 -32.56
N SER A 78 5.02 -41.09 -31.46
CA SER A 78 5.96 -42.16 -31.06
C SER A 78 7.42 -41.69 -31.01
N SER A 79 8.26 -41.89 -29.99
CA SER A 79 8.25 -42.82 -28.86
C SER A 79 9.53 -42.63 -28.03
N ARG A 80 9.42 -42.81 -26.70
CA ARG A 80 10.32 -43.53 -25.77
C ARG A 80 11.85 -43.37 -25.83
N GLY A 81 12.44 -43.18 -24.65
CA GLY A 81 13.81 -43.65 -24.34
C GLY A 81 14.37 -43.08 -23.03
N PHE A 82 14.20 -43.81 -21.93
CA PHE A 82 14.99 -43.66 -20.69
C PHE A 82 16.45 -44.04 -20.97
N ASP A 83 17.41 -43.42 -20.27
CA ASP A 83 18.43 -44.17 -19.54
C ASP A 83 19.20 -43.31 -18.52
N ASN A 84 19.36 -43.90 -17.33
CA ASN A 84 20.18 -43.46 -16.21
C ASN A 84 21.67 -43.70 -16.50
N LEU A 85 22.55 -42.87 -15.92
CA LEU A 85 23.92 -43.28 -15.61
C LEU A 85 24.45 -42.53 -14.38
N ASP A 86 24.56 -43.28 -13.28
CA ASP A 86 25.40 -42.97 -12.12
C ASP A 86 26.87 -43.26 -12.46
N GLY A 87 27.80 -42.46 -11.92
CA GLY A 87 29.23 -42.80 -12.00
C GLY A 87 30.23 -41.80 -11.41
N VAL A 88 30.56 -41.99 -10.12
CA VAL A 88 31.88 -41.84 -9.48
C VAL A 88 32.45 -40.42 -9.26
N TYR A 89 32.62 -40.05 -7.99
CA TYR A 89 33.48 -38.94 -7.53
C TYR A 89 34.63 -39.44 -6.64
N SER A 90 35.82 -38.89 -6.84
CA SER A 90 36.91 -38.84 -5.86
C SER A 90 37.72 -37.54 -6.06
N PRO A 91 38.42 -37.05 -5.02
CA PRO A 91 38.37 -35.63 -4.66
C PRO A 91 39.56 -34.80 -5.16
N GLY A 92 39.29 -33.59 -5.62
CA GLY A 92 40.31 -32.62 -6.02
C GLY A 92 39.92 -31.20 -5.66
N ARG A 93 40.82 -30.50 -4.95
CA ARG A 93 40.80 -29.09 -4.50
C ARG A 93 40.08 -28.12 -5.44
N TRP A 94 39.12 -27.36 -4.90
CA TRP A 94 38.57 -26.15 -5.52
C TRP A 94 39.06 -24.89 -4.80
N THR A 95 39.98 -24.18 -5.44
CA THR A 95 40.16 -22.73 -5.27
C THR A 95 39.56 -22.07 -6.50
N GLY A 96 38.48 -21.29 -6.31
CA GLY A 96 37.86 -20.51 -7.38
C GLY A 96 36.34 -20.42 -7.20
N THR A 97 35.86 -19.23 -6.89
CA THR A 97 34.43 -18.86 -6.91
C THR A 97 33.88 -18.96 -8.34
N PRO A 98 32.79 -19.69 -8.60
CA PRO A 98 32.15 -19.65 -9.91
C PRO A 98 31.29 -18.38 -10.00
N ARG A 99 31.62 -17.53 -10.99
CA ARG A 99 30.77 -16.44 -11.44
C ARG A 99 29.41 -16.99 -11.87
N SER A 100 28.36 -16.34 -11.38
CA SER A 100 26.96 -16.55 -11.72
C SER A 100 26.74 -16.68 -13.23
N GLY A 101 25.95 -17.69 -13.62
CA GLY A 101 25.48 -17.83 -15.00
C GLY A 101 24.58 -16.65 -15.36
N TYR A 102 24.94 -15.94 -16.42
CA TYR A 102 24.11 -14.92 -17.04
C TYR A 102 22.84 -15.60 -17.57
N PHE A 103 21.72 -15.48 -16.86
CA PHE A 103 20.41 -15.63 -17.47
C PHE A 103 20.22 -14.42 -18.39
N GLU A 104 20.02 -14.65 -19.68
CA GLU A 104 19.54 -13.61 -20.58
C GLU A 104 18.17 -13.15 -20.06
N PRO A 105 17.97 -11.86 -19.75
CA PRO A 105 16.70 -11.38 -19.24
C PRO A 105 15.61 -11.64 -20.28
N HIS A 106 14.46 -12.15 -19.83
CA HIS A 106 13.30 -12.39 -20.70
C HIS A 106 13.00 -11.11 -21.49
N PRO A 107 12.74 -11.16 -22.82
CA PRO A 107 12.62 -9.96 -23.66
C PRO A 107 11.67 -8.88 -23.11
N ILE A 108 10.60 -9.31 -22.42
CA ILE A 108 9.63 -8.45 -21.73
C ILE A 108 10.25 -7.46 -20.71
N VAL A 109 11.40 -7.78 -20.11
CA VAL A 109 12.06 -6.95 -19.09
C VAL A 109 12.55 -5.63 -19.69
N GLY A 110 13.06 -5.67 -20.93
CA GLY A 110 13.48 -4.46 -21.65
C GLY A 110 12.30 -3.53 -21.91
N ASP A 111 11.22 -4.06 -22.47
CA ASP A 111 9.99 -3.31 -22.76
C ASP A 111 9.37 -2.71 -21.48
N ALA A 112 9.41 -3.46 -20.37
CA ALA A 112 8.94 -3.00 -19.07
C ALA A 112 9.77 -1.82 -18.55
N TRP A 113 11.10 -1.87 -18.65
CA TRP A 113 11.98 -0.76 -18.25
C TRP A 113 11.77 0.49 -19.12
N GLU A 114 11.60 0.32 -20.43
CA GLU A 114 11.27 1.43 -21.31
C GLU A 114 9.93 2.08 -20.94
N ALA A 115 8.90 1.26 -20.66
CA ALA A 115 7.60 1.75 -20.24
C ALA A 115 7.67 2.49 -18.88
N LEU A 116 8.41 1.95 -17.91
CA LEU A 116 8.62 2.60 -16.61
C LEU A 116 9.35 3.95 -16.77
N ARG A 117 10.40 4.02 -17.60
CA ARG A 117 11.13 5.28 -17.84
C ARG A 117 10.29 6.33 -18.56
N ARG A 118 9.37 5.92 -19.45
CA ARG A 118 8.40 6.84 -20.08
C ARG A 118 7.39 7.43 -19.09
N SER A 119 7.16 6.76 -17.96
CA SER A 119 6.21 7.22 -16.93
C SER A 119 6.78 8.29 -15.97
N LEU A 120 8.05 8.67 -16.12
CA LEU A 120 8.71 9.62 -15.24
C LEU A 120 8.04 11.01 -15.25
N VAL A 121 7.83 11.55 -14.06
CA VAL A 121 7.35 12.92 -13.85
C VAL A 121 8.51 13.77 -13.35
N ASN A 122 8.78 14.87 -14.06
CA ASN A 122 9.83 15.81 -13.71
C ASN A 122 9.24 17.08 -13.08
N PHE A 123 9.96 17.65 -12.14
CA PHE A 123 9.74 18.98 -11.60
C PHE A 123 11.06 19.75 -11.57
N ARG A 124 11.13 20.85 -12.31
CA ARG A 124 12.29 21.72 -12.51
C ARG A 124 13.51 20.93 -12.98
N GLY A 125 13.28 20.00 -13.91
CA GLY A 125 14.30 19.12 -14.48
C GLY A 125 14.72 17.94 -13.59
N GLN A 126 14.16 17.80 -12.38
CA GLN A 126 14.45 16.67 -11.49
C GLN A 126 13.33 15.63 -11.54
N PRO A 127 13.63 14.33 -11.61
CA PRO A 127 12.61 13.29 -11.53
C PRO A 127 12.05 13.24 -10.10
N VAL A 128 10.73 13.38 -9.96
CA VAL A 128 10.04 13.45 -8.65
C VAL A 128 9.05 12.32 -8.44
N GLY A 129 8.86 11.42 -9.42
CA GLY A 129 7.95 10.30 -9.30
C GLY A 129 7.62 9.67 -10.65
N THR A 130 6.63 8.79 -10.66
CA THR A 130 6.06 8.20 -11.88
C THR A 130 4.56 8.40 -11.90
N ILE A 131 4.01 8.66 -13.09
CA ILE A 131 2.56 8.80 -13.32
C ILE A 131 1.84 7.48 -13.02
N ALA A 132 0.54 7.50 -12.68
CA ALA A 132 -0.18 6.26 -12.37
C ALA A 132 -0.39 5.37 -13.62
N ALA A 133 -0.77 5.99 -14.75
CA ALA A 133 -0.92 5.31 -16.03
C ALA A 133 -0.54 6.20 -17.20
N LEU A 134 -0.01 5.59 -18.26
CA LEU A 134 0.23 6.25 -19.55
C LEU A 134 -0.74 5.69 -20.60
N ASP A 135 -2.02 6.07 -20.48
CA ASP A 135 -3.11 5.61 -21.33
C ASP A 135 -3.82 6.76 -22.02
N ASN A 136 -3.52 6.98 -23.31
CA ASN A 136 -4.12 8.04 -24.11
C ASN A 136 -5.52 7.68 -24.66
N SER A 137 -6.06 6.49 -24.34
CA SER A 137 -7.34 6.01 -24.88
C SER A 137 -8.57 6.40 -24.05
N SER A 138 -8.35 6.91 -22.84
CA SER A 138 -9.40 7.30 -21.89
C SER A 138 -9.12 8.67 -21.28
N GLU A 139 -10.12 9.30 -20.67
CA GLU A 139 -9.90 10.51 -19.89
C GLU A 139 -8.92 10.26 -18.73
N ASP A 140 -7.96 11.17 -18.54
CA ASP A 140 -6.89 11.02 -17.55
C ASP A 140 -7.43 10.90 -16.12
N LEU A 141 -8.53 11.59 -15.79
CA LEU A 141 -9.07 11.76 -14.43
C LEU A 141 -7.95 12.18 -13.46
N ASN A 142 -7.59 11.30 -12.51
CA ASN A 142 -6.50 11.47 -11.57
C ASN A 142 -5.31 10.55 -11.85
N TYR A 143 -5.33 9.73 -12.91
CA TYR A 143 -4.25 8.78 -13.19
C TYR A 143 -3.04 9.42 -13.88
N ASP A 144 -3.14 10.71 -14.18
CA ASP A 144 -2.04 11.58 -14.58
C ASP A 144 -1.22 12.12 -13.38
N GLN A 145 -1.56 11.71 -12.16
CA GLN A 145 -0.89 12.11 -10.93
C GLN A 145 0.12 11.06 -10.45
N VAL A 146 1.03 11.49 -9.59
CA VAL A 146 1.96 10.63 -8.85
C VAL A 146 1.30 10.23 -7.54
N PHE A 147 0.83 8.98 -7.43
CA PHE A 147 0.30 8.44 -6.18
C PHE A 147 1.42 7.87 -5.31
N VAL A 148 1.29 8.02 -4.00
CA VAL A 148 2.29 7.48 -3.06
C VAL A 148 2.38 5.96 -3.18
N ARG A 149 1.24 5.26 -3.16
CA ARG A 149 1.19 3.80 -3.22
C ARG A 149 1.68 3.24 -4.57
N ASP A 150 1.32 3.87 -5.68
CA ASP A 150 1.74 3.48 -7.03
C ASP A 150 3.25 3.69 -7.25
N PHE A 151 3.82 4.72 -6.62
CA PHE A 151 5.25 5.00 -6.73
C PHE A 151 6.14 4.02 -5.94
N VAL A 152 5.62 3.34 -4.90
CA VAL A 152 6.43 2.39 -4.10
C VAL A 152 7.13 1.32 -4.96
N PRO A 153 6.45 0.54 -5.82
CA PRO A 153 7.15 -0.43 -6.68
C PRO A 153 8.10 0.24 -7.68
N SER A 154 7.75 1.40 -8.25
CA SER A 154 8.67 2.15 -9.14
C SER A 154 9.95 2.53 -8.40
N ALA A 155 9.82 3.07 -7.18
CA ALA A 155 10.92 3.46 -6.34
C ALA A 155 11.81 2.26 -5.97
N LEU A 156 11.22 1.12 -5.63
CA LEU A 156 11.97 -0.12 -5.38
C LEU A 156 12.73 -0.58 -6.63
N ALA A 157 12.13 -0.52 -7.82
CA ALA A 157 12.81 -0.86 -9.06
C ALA A 157 14.02 0.06 -9.31
N PHE A 158 13.85 1.38 -9.17
CA PHE A 158 14.95 2.34 -9.33
C PHE A 158 16.05 2.16 -8.26
N LEU A 159 15.69 1.87 -7.01
CA LEU A 159 16.66 1.57 -5.94
C LEU A 159 17.48 0.32 -6.26
N MET A 160 16.81 -0.77 -6.67
CA MET A 160 17.48 -2.00 -7.09
C MET A 160 18.39 -1.78 -8.31
N ASN A 161 18.02 -0.85 -9.20
CA ASN A 161 18.81 -0.51 -10.37
C ASN A 161 19.94 0.51 -10.10
N GLY A 162 20.12 0.95 -8.85
CA GLY A 162 21.15 1.93 -8.49
C GLY A 162 20.83 3.36 -8.92
N GLU A 163 19.56 3.72 -9.11
CA GLU A 163 19.08 5.05 -9.51
C GLU A 163 18.28 5.73 -8.36
N PRO A 164 18.88 6.01 -7.19
CA PRO A 164 18.14 6.42 -5.99
C PRO A 164 17.62 7.86 -6.01
N GLU A 165 18.08 8.69 -6.95
CA GLU A 165 17.85 10.14 -6.96
C GLU A 165 16.36 10.50 -7.10
N ILE A 166 15.61 9.76 -7.92
CA ILE A 166 14.15 9.94 -8.04
C ILE A 166 13.44 9.69 -6.71
N VAL A 167 13.90 8.70 -5.94
CA VAL A 167 13.29 8.33 -4.66
C VAL A 167 13.58 9.37 -3.60
N LYS A 168 14.82 9.88 -3.55
CA LYS A 168 15.20 11.00 -2.69
C LYS A 168 14.33 12.24 -2.98
N ASN A 169 14.19 12.60 -4.25
CA ASN A 169 13.41 13.76 -4.68
C ASN A 169 11.92 13.61 -4.36
N PHE A 170 11.36 12.42 -4.58
CA PHE A 170 9.99 12.09 -4.17
C PHE A 170 9.82 12.28 -2.65
N LEU A 171 10.67 11.64 -1.83
CA LEU A 171 10.57 11.69 -0.37
C LEU A 171 10.61 13.12 0.18
N LEU A 172 11.54 13.93 -0.33
CA LEU A 172 11.68 15.34 0.04
C LEU A 172 10.50 16.18 -0.42
N LYS A 173 9.97 15.92 -1.62
CA LYS A 173 8.81 16.67 -2.12
C LYS A 173 7.56 16.35 -1.34
N THR A 174 7.31 15.08 -1.02
CA THR A 174 6.11 14.69 -0.28
C THR A 174 6.14 15.12 1.18
N VAL A 175 7.31 15.14 1.85
CA VAL A 175 7.41 15.70 3.21
C VAL A 175 7.27 17.23 3.21
N PHE A 176 7.72 17.91 2.14
CA PHE A 176 7.42 19.32 1.95
C PHE A 176 5.92 19.57 1.74
N LEU A 177 5.22 18.72 1.00
CA LEU A 177 3.76 18.82 0.87
C LEU A 177 3.06 18.60 2.21
N GLN A 178 3.53 17.65 3.03
CA GLN A 178 3.04 17.44 4.39
C GLN A 178 3.12 18.70 5.27
N SER A 179 4.08 19.59 5.07
CA SER A 179 4.22 20.78 5.91
C SER A 179 3.23 21.91 5.57
N ARG A 180 2.51 21.81 4.44
CA ARG A 180 1.53 22.80 4.00
C ARG A 180 0.25 22.77 4.83
N GLU A 181 -0.44 23.90 4.91
CA GLU A 181 -1.79 23.92 5.45
C GLU A 181 -2.73 23.17 4.49
N LYS A 182 -3.51 22.22 5.04
CA LYS A 182 -4.52 21.48 4.27
C LYS A 182 -5.89 21.69 4.89
N LYS A 183 -6.88 21.95 4.04
CA LYS A 183 -8.25 22.24 4.45
C LYS A 183 -9.22 21.51 3.53
N VAL A 184 -10.26 20.92 4.13
CA VAL A 184 -11.43 20.41 3.44
C VAL A 184 -12.61 21.26 3.90
N ASP A 185 -13.17 22.06 3.01
CA ASP A 185 -14.17 23.07 3.34
C ASP A 185 -13.70 23.95 4.53
N ASN A 186 -14.38 23.87 5.68
CA ASN A 186 -14.06 24.62 6.91
C ASN A 186 -13.25 23.81 7.94
N PHE A 187 -12.73 22.64 7.58
CA PHE A 187 -11.99 21.76 8.48
C PHE A 187 -10.51 21.71 8.11
N LYS A 188 -9.63 22.07 9.06
CA LYS A 188 -8.18 21.95 8.90
C LYS A 188 -7.76 20.50 9.21
N LEU A 189 -7.08 19.86 8.26
CA LEU A 189 -6.60 18.49 8.43
C LEU A 189 -5.41 18.43 9.41
N GLY A 190 -5.15 17.23 9.93
CA GLY A 190 -4.01 16.97 10.80
C GLY A 190 -2.66 17.29 10.14
N GLU A 191 -1.71 17.81 10.92
CA GLU A 191 -0.42 18.26 10.40
C GLU A 191 0.38 17.13 9.73
N GLY A 192 0.32 15.91 10.27
CA GLY A 192 1.02 14.75 9.71
C GLY A 192 0.37 14.11 8.48
N VAL A 193 -0.78 14.60 8.00
CA VAL A 193 -1.48 13.99 6.86
C VAL A 193 -0.61 14.09 5.61
N MET A 194 -0.31 12.94 5.01
CA MET A 194 0.37 12.84 3.72
C MET A 194 -0.66 12.86 2.59
N PRO A 195 -0.33 13.41 1.41
CA PRO A 195 -1.24 13.39 0.27
C PRO A 195 -1.44 11.97 -0.28
N ALA A 196 -2.58 11.73 -0.92
CA ALA A 196 -2.81 10.53 -1.73
C ALA A 196 -1.93 10.57 -2.98
N SER A 197 -1.94 11.73 -3.65
CA SER A 197 -1.23 11.97 -4.90
C SER A 197 -0.84 13.44 -5.06
N PHE A 198 0.00 13.72 -6.05
CA PHE A 198 0.28 15.07 -6.51
C PHE A 198 0.51 15.13 -8.01
N LYS A 199 0.32 16.31 -8.60
CA LYS A 199 0.57 16.61 -10.01
C LYS A 199 1.47 17.82 -10.17
N VAL A 200 2.32 17.79 -11.19
CA VAL A 200 3.09 18.96 -11.65
C VAL A 200 2.26 19.71 -12.68
N LEU A 201 2.03 21.00 -12.44
CA LEU A 201 1.35 21.91 -13.37
C LEU A 201 2.40 22.84 -13.98
N HIS A 202 2.43 22.89 -15.30
CA HIS A 202 3.28 23.80 -16.07
C HIS A 202 2.46 25.01 -16.53
N ASP A 203 2.89 26.21 -16.16
CA ASP A 203 2.37 27.46 -16.71
C ASP A 203 3.19 27.84 -17.95
N PRO A 204 2.63 27.71 -19.18
CA PRO A 204 3.36 27.98 -20.41
C PRO A 204 3.64 29.46 -20.63
N VAL A 205 2.91 30.35 -19.95
CA VAL A 205 3.07 31.81 -20.09
C VAL A 205 4.20 32.30 -19.19
N ARG A 206 4.22 31.84 -17.93
CA ARG A 206 5.25 32.21 -16.95
C ARG A 206 6.49 31.33 -17.05
N ASN A 207 6.42 30.22 -17.77
CA ASN A 207 7.43 29.15 -17.82
C ASN A 207 7.81 28.67 -16.41
N THR A 208 6.81 28.53 -15.55
CA THR A 208 6.98 28.12 -14.15
C THR A 208 6.23 26.83 -13.88
N GLU A 209 6.82 25.96 -13.06
CA GLU A 209 6.17 24.75 -12.59
C GLU A 209 5.73 24.87 -11.13
N THR A 210 4.55 24.33 -10.85
CA THR A 210 3.95 24.25 -9.52
C THR A 210 3.51 22.82 -9.21
N ILE A 211 3.40 22.49 -7.94
CA ILE A 211 2.90 21.17 -7.50
C ILE A 211 1.61 21.36 -6.73
N LEU A 212 0.59 20.63 -7.18
CA LEU A 212 -0.72 20.51 -6.54
C LEU A 212 -0.84 19.11 -5.96
N ALA A 213 -1.18 19.02 -4.68
CA ALA A 213 -1.38 17.75 -3.98
C ALA A 213 -2.86 17.53 -3.68
N ASP A 214 -3.29 16.28 -3.64
CA ASP A 214 -4.63 15.87 -3.22
C ASP A 214 -4.52 15.08 -1.91
N TYR A 215 -5.14 15.59 -0.85
CA TYR A 215 -5.21 14.95 0.47
C TYR A 215 -6.53 14.20 0.71
N GLY A 216 -7.38 14.12 -0.31
CA GLY A 216 -8.72 13.54 -0.24
C GLY A 216 -9.83 14.57 -0.53
N GLU A 217 -9.51 15.85 -0.63
CA GLU A 217 -10.48 16.90 -0.97
C GLU A 217 -11.04 16.76 -2.39
N SER A 218 -10.23 16.27 -3.33
CA SER A 218 -10.62 16.06 -4.72
C SER A 218 -10.91 14.58 -5.02
N ALA A 219 -10.58 13.68 -4.10
CA ALA A 219 -10.80 12.25 -4.24
C ALA A 219 -12.30 11.92 -4.33
N ILE A 220 -12.64 10.96 -5.20
CA ILE A 220 -14.00 10.45 -5.34
C ILE A 220 -14.44 9.86 -3.99
N GLY A 221 -15.53 10.38 -3.43
CA GLY A 221 -16.03 9.95 -2.11
C GLY A 221 -15.29 10.53 -0.91
N ARG A 222 -14.36 11.49 -1.13
CA ARG A 222 -13.55 12.15 -0.09
C ARG A 222 -12.83 11.16 0.83
N VAL A 223 -12.28 10.10 0.24
CA VAL A 223 -11.56 9.07 0.98
C VAL A 223 -10.24 9.61 1.53
N ALA A 224 -9.87 9.16 2.73
CA ALA A 224 -8.63 9.56 3.39
C ALA A 224 -7.50 8.56 3.11
N PRO A 225 -6.33 9.00 2.59
CA PRO A 225 -5.22 8.12 2.23
C PRO A 225 -4.37 7.76 3.45
N VAL A 226 -4.90 6.93 4.35
CA VAL A 226 -4.22 6.55 5.60
C VAL A 226 -2.92 5.79 5.32
N ASP A 227 -2.90 4.99 4.25
CA ASP A 227 -1.76 4.20 3.81
C ASP A 227 -0.56 5.05 3.33
N SER A 228 -0.78 6.25 2.77
CA SER A 228 0.28 7.11 2.24
C SER A 228 1.36 7.43 3.27
N GLY A 229 0.98 7.73 4.52
CA GLY A 229 1.93 8.00 5.59
C GLY A 229 2.81 6.80 5.92
N PHE A 230 2.22 5.61 5.93
CA PHE A 230 2.96 4.37 6.21
C PHE A 230 3.90 4.02 5.08
N TRP A 231 3.43 4.10 3.83
CA TRP A 231 4.27 3.86 2.66
C TRP A 231 5.44 4.84 2.58
N TRP A 232 5.24 6.11 2.94
CA TRP A 232 6.34 7.08 2.96
C TRP A 232 7.43 6.70 3.98
N ILE A 233 7.07 6.31 5.21
CA ILE A 233 8.04 5.87 6.22
C ILE A 233 8.75 4.59 5.78
N ILE A 234 8.00 3.63 5.24
CA ILE A 234 8.55 2.36 4.73
C ILE A 234 9.53 2.62 3.58
N LEU A 235 9.19 3.53 2.67
CA LEU A 235 10.01 3.87 1.52
C LEU A 235 11.27 4.65 1.93
N LEU A 236 11.18 5.54 2.92
CA LEU A 236 12.36 6.21 3.50
C LEU A 236 13.33 5.18 4.10
N ARG A 237 12.82 4.15 4.78
CA ARG A 237 13.63 3.04 5.30
C ARG A 237 14.21 2.18 4.18
N ALA A 238 13.46 1.94 3.10
CA ALA A 238 13.97 1.22 1.94
C ALA A 238 15.11 1.99 1.25
N TYR A 239 14.96 3.31 1.09
CA TYR A 239 16.01 4.19 0.57
C TYR A 239 17.29 4.08 1.39
N THR A 240 17.23 4.30 2.71
CA THR A 240 18.44 4.28 3.56
C THR A 240 19.11 2.91 3.57
N LYS A 241 18.34 1.82 3.47
CA LYS A 241 18.88 0.46 3.37
C LYS A 241 19.53 0.17 2.02
N SER A 242 18.94 0.65 0.93
CA SER A 242 19.47 0.45 -0.42
C SER A 242 20.76 1.24 -0.66
N THR A 243 20.80 2.49 -0.20
CA THR A 243 21.91 3.41 -0.49
C THR A 243 23.00 3.36 0.56
N GLY A 244 22.68 2.90 1.78
CA GLY A 244 23.54 3.06 2.95
C GLY A 244 23.63 4.51 3.47
N ASP A 245 22.92 5.45 2.83
CA ASP A 245 22.89 6.86 3.18
C ASP A 245 21.79 7.13 4.21
N ALA A 246 22.19 7.29 5.47
CA ALA A 246 21.27 7.68 6.55
C ALA A 246 20.95 9.18 6.54
N THR A 247 21.77 10.03 5.91
CA THR A 247 21.72 11.49 6.09
C THR A 247 20.37 12.08 5.72
N LEU A 248 19.70 11.54 4.70
CA LEU A 248 18.35 11.94 4.30
C LEU A 248 17.31 11.72 5.41
N ALA A 249 17.35 10.57 6.09
CA ALA A 249 16.40 10.28 7.16
C ALA A 249 16.69 11.13 8.41
N GLU A 250 17.96 11.54 8.60
CA GLU A 250 18.41 12.31 9.73
C GLU A 250 18.13 13.83 9.61
N THR A 251 17.68 14.31 8.45
CA THR A 251 17.36 15.73 8.30
C THR A 251 16.20 16.14 9.21
N PRO A 252 16.16 17.40 9.67
CA PRO A 252 15.08 17.89 10.54
C PRO A 252 13.69 17.70 9.94
N GLU A 253 13.54 17.84 8.62
CA GLU A 253 12.28 17.70 7.89
C GLU A 253 11.79 16.24 7.93
N CYS A 254 12.67 15.27 7.67
CA CYS A 254 12.33 13.86 7.72
C CYS A 254 12.02 13.40 9.15
N GLN A 255 12.84 13.80 10.14
CA GLN A 255 12.57 13.50 11.55
C GLN A 255 11.23 14.06 12.02
N ARG A 256 10.92 15.32 11.65
CA ARG A 256 9.62 15.94 11.93
C ARG A 256 8.50 15.21 11.21
N GLY A 257 8.67 14.86 9.94
CA GLY A 257 7.67 14.17 9.14
C GLY A 257 7.28 12.80 9.73
N ILE A 258 8.27 12.00 10.15
CA ILE A 258 8.04 10.74 10.85
C ILE A 258 7.26 10.98 12.14
N ARG A 259 7.70 11.93 13.00
CA ARG A 259 7.01 12.25 14.26
C ARG A 259 5.55 12.66 14.04
N LEU A 260 5.27 13.51 13.04
CA LEU A 260 3.93 13.99 12.77
C LEU A 260 2.99 12.85 12.32
N ILE A 261 3.46 11.93 11.47
CA ILE A 261 2.69 10.75 11.06
C ILE A 261 2.43 9.86 12.29
N MET A 262 3.46 9.54 13.07
CA MET A 262 3.31 8.71 14.27
C MET A 262 2.38 9.35 15.30
N THR A 263 2.44 10.67 15.48
CA THR A 263 1.57 11.40 16.41
C THR A 263 0.10 11.28 16.03
N LEU A 264 -0.23 11.37 14.73
CA LEU A 264 -1.60 11.17 14.26
C LEU A 264 -2.11 9.75 14.52
N CYS A 265 -1.27 8.72 14.30
CA CYS A 265 -1.70 7.33 14.44
C CYS A 265 -1.68 6.82 15.89
N LEU A 266 -0.92 7.47 16.77
CA LEU A 266 -0.77 7.11 18.18
C LEU A 266 -1.57 8.03 19.10
N SER A 267 -2.37 8.95 18.56
CA SER A 267 -3.22 9.85 19.36
C SER A 267 -4.15 9.06 20.26
N GLU A 268 -4.35 9.54 21.48
CA GLU A 268 -5.34 9.00 22.39
C GLU A 268 -6.76 9.29 21.88
N GLY A 269 -7.69 8.40 22.19
CA GLY A 269 -9.09 8.51 21.78
C GLY A 269 -9.96 7.54 22.55
N PHE A 270 -11.21 7.39 22.12
CA PHE A 270 -12.16 6.46 22.72
C PHE A 270 -11.96 5.01 22.29
N ASP A 271 -11.02 4.75 21.39
CA ASP A 271 -10.76 3.41 20.89
C ASP A 271 -10.23 2.50 22.00
N THR A 272 -10.86 1.34 22.15
CA THR A 272 -10.49 0.31 23.13
C THR A 272 -9.60 -0.77 22.52
N PHE A 273 -9.24 -0.62 21.24
CA PHE A 273 -8.39 -1.54 20.50
C PHE A 273 -7.01 -0.90 20.23
N PRO A 274 -5.93 -1.71 20.17
CA PRO A 274 -4.61 -1.19 19.79
C PRO A 274 -4.46 -0.97 18.28
N THR A 275 -5.40 -1.48 17.48
CA THR A 275 -5.50 -1.28 16.04
C THR A 275 -5.91 0.16 15.71
N LEU A 276 -5.64 0.60 14.48
CA LEU A 276 -6.01 1.92 14.00
C LEU A 276 -7.41 1.88 13.38
N LEU A 277 -8.36 2.60 13.99
CA LEU A 277 -9.71 2.78 13.47
C LEU A 277 -9.70 3.53 12.14
N CYS A 278 -10.39 2.99 11.14
CA CYS A 278 -10.40 3.50 9.78
C CYS A 278 -11.83 3.65 9.22
N ALA A 279 -12.02 4.68 8.40
CA ALA A 279 -13.16 4.76 7.49
C ALA A 279 -13.02 3.74 6.34
N ASP A 280 -14.11 3.48 5.63
CA ASP A 280 -14.05 2.68 4.40
C ASP A 280 -13.26 3.42 3.31
N GLY A 281 -12.66 2.70 2.37
CA GLY A 281 -11.90 3.32 1.28
C GLY A 281 -10.54 3.92 1.66
N CYS A 282 -9.94 3.53 2.78
CA CYS A 282 -8.79 4.24 3.40
C CYS A 282 -7.39 3.74 2.98
N CYS A 283 -7.30 2.75 2.09
CA CYS A 283 -6.05 2.09 1.69
C CYS A 283 -5.97 1.93 0.17
N MET A 284 -5.26 0.91 -0.36
CA MET A 284 -5.26 0.60 -1.79
C MET A 284 -6.69 0.46 -2.33
N ILE A 285 -7.58 -0.14 -1.52
CA ILE A 285 -9.02 -0.17 -1.77
C ILE A 285 -9.57 1.21 -1.41
N ASP A 286 -9.64 2.10 -2.40
CA ASP A 286 -10.04 3.50 -2.26
C ASP A 286 -11.55 3.76 -2.48
N ARG A 287 -12.37 2.71 -2.33
CA ARG A 287 -13.83 2.74 -2.48
C ARG A 287 -14.49 1.94 -1.37
N ARG A 288 -15.79 2.15 -1.18
CA ARG A 288 -16.59 1.46 -0.16
C ARG A 288 -16.63 -0.05 -0.43
N MET A 289 -15.96 -0.83 0.41
CA MET A 289 -15.77 -2.27 0.25
C MET A 289 -15.95 -3.05 1.56
N GLY A 290 -16.47 -2.38 2.59
CA GLY A 290 -16.64 -2.96 3.92
C GLY A 290 -15.32 -3.05 4.69
N VAL A 291 -14.30 -2.29 4.28
CA VAL A 291 -12.97 -2.26 4.91
C VAL A 291 -12.87 -1.19 6.02
N TYR A 292 -13.99 -0.64 6.48
CA TYR A 292 -14.07 0.20 7.67
C TYR A 292 -13.78 -0.59 8.96
N GLY A 293 -13.45 0.10 10.05
CA GLY A 293 -13.06 -0.54 11.31
C GLY A 293 -11.56 -0.76 11.36
N TYR A 294 -11.12 -2.02 11.40
CA TYR A 294 -9.69 -2.36 11.58
C TYR A 294 -9.19 -3.28 10.46
N PRO A 295 -9.07 -2.80 9.21
CA PRO A 295 -8.69 -3.64 8.07
C PRO A 295 -7.23 -4.11 8.18
N ILE A 296 -6.99 -5.41 7.93
CA ILE A 296 -5.66 -6.05 8.04
C ILE A 296 -4.56 -5.32 7.25
N GLU A 297 -4.90 -4.76 6.09
CA GLU A 297 -3.97 -3.98 5.28
C GLU A 297 -3.41 -2.78 6.05
N ILE A 298 -4.28 -1.95 6.64
CA ILE A 298 -3.83 -0.82 7.47
C ILE A 298 -3.09 -1.30 8.70
N GLN A 299 -3.57 -2.36 9.37
CA GLN A 299 -2.93 -2.82 10.61
C GLN A 299 -1.51 -3.37 10.35
N ALA A 300 -1.32 -4.09 9.24
CA ALA A 300 -0.01 -4.61 8.83
C ALA A 300 0.93 -3.48 8.39
N LEU A 301 0.44 -2.51 7.60
CA LEU A 301 1.22 -1.33 7.21
C LEU A 301 1.59 -0.46 8.41
N PHE A 302 0.66 -0.25 9.33
CA PHE A 302 0.89 0.48 10.56
C PHE A 302 1.96 -0.19 11.42
N PHE A 303 1.87 -1.52 11.61
CA PHE A 303 2.89 -2.28 12.31
C PHE A 303 4.27 -2.14 11.65
N MET A 304 4.34 -2.27 10.32
CA MET A 304 5.59 -2.12 9.57
C MET A 304 6.17 -0.71 9.67
N ALA A 305 5.33 0.32 9.57
CA ALA A 305 5.72 1.72 9.68
C ALA A 305 6.22 2.06 11.09
N LEU A 306 5.56 1.57 12.15
CA LEU A 306 6.03 1.71 13.53
C LEU A 306 7.44 1.13 13.71
N ARG A 307 7.69 -0.08 13.18
CA ARG A 307 9.03 -0.69 13.24
C ARG A 307 10.05 0.08 12.42
N CYS A 308 9.69 0.58 11.24
CA CYS A 308 10.57 1.41 10.43
C CYS A 308 10.89 2.74 11.13
N ALA A 309 9.90 3.38 11.76
CA ALA A 309 10.08 4.62 12.50
C ALA A 309 11.07 4.46 13.66
N LEU A 310 11.02 3.35 14.42
CA LEU A 310 12.02 3.06 15.46
C LEU A 310 13.45 2.99 14.92
N LEU A 311 13.64 2.50 13.69
CA LEU A 311 14.96 2.40 13.07
C LEU A 311 15.45 3.73 12.49
N LEU A 312 14.54 4.68 12.23
CA LEU A 312 14.84 5.95 11.57
C LEU A 312 14.89 7.13 12.55
N LEU A 313 14.16 7.09 13.67
CA LEU A 313 14.10 8.18 14.64
C LEU A 313 15.39 8.27 15.46
N LYS A 314 15.91 9.49 15.60
CA LYS A 314 17.09 9.82 16.40
C LYS A 314 16.73 10.11 17.87
N PRO A 315 17.19 9.33 18.87
CA PRO A 315 16.83 9.54 20.28
C PRO A 315 17.22 10.90 20.86
N ASP A 316 18.27 11.53 20.32
CA ASP A 316 18.80 12.83 20.75
C ASP A 316 17.99 14.03 20.23
N THR A 317 17.05 13.82 19.31
CA THR A 317 16.18 14.89 18.81
C THR A 317 15.00 15.13 19.76
N GLU A 318 14.71 16.40 20.07
CA GLU A 318 13.61 16.78 20.97
C GLU A 318 12.26 16.17 20.51
N GLY A 319 11.53 15.59 21.47
CA GLY A 319 10.24 14.93 21.23
C GLY A 319 10.33 13.51 20.64
N ASN A 320 11.50 13.06 20.15
CA ASN A 320 11.62 11.70 19.60
C ASN A 320 11.54 10.62 20.70
N ASN A 321 12.07 10.86 21.90
CA ASN A 321 12.06 9.84 22.97
C ASN A 321 10.65 9.44 23.41
N ASP A 322 9.74 10.42 23.62
CA ASP A 322 8.33 10.11 23.93
C ASP A 322 7.66 9.36 22.77
N CYS A 323 7.92 9.79 21.53
CA CYS A 323 7.40 9.13 20.34
C CYS A 323 7.88 7.66 20.27
N ILE A 324 9.17 7.41 20.49
CA ILE A 324 9.78 6.07 20.52
C ILE A 324 9.12 5.20 21.59
N ASP A 325 8.96 5.70 22.81
CA ASP A 325 8.33 4.95 23.91
C ASP A 325 6.87 4.56 23.58
N ARG A 326 6.11 5.49 22.99
CA ARG A 326 4.73 5.23 22.54
C ARG A 326 4.69 4.21 21.40
N ILE A 327 5.63 4.28 20.46
CA ILE A 327 5.77 3.29 19.38
C ILE A 327 6.02 1.89 19.96
N VAL A 328 6.97 1.73 20.88
CA VAL A 328 7.30 0.43 21.50
C VAL A 328 6.10 -0.15 22.25
N LYS A 329 5.40 0.66 23.04
CA LYS A 329 4.18 0.24 23.75
C LYS A 329 3.09 -0.23 22.76
N ARG A 330 2.87 0.53 21.69
CA ARG A 330 1.87 0.19 20.66
C ARG A 330 2.25 -1.08 19.90
N LEU A 331 3.52 -1.27 19.53
CA LEU A 331 4.01 -2.46 18.84
C LEU A 331 3.74 -3.73 19.65
N HIS A 332 3.99 -3.72 20.96
CA HIS A 332 3.68 -4.85 21.83
C HIS A 332 2.18 -5.19 21.82
N ALA A 333 1.32 -4.18 22.05
CA ALA A 333 -0.13 -4.38 22.06
C ALA A 333 -0.66 -4.87 20.71
N LEU A 334 -0.19 -4.28 19.61
CA LEU A 334 -0.61 -4.63 18.25
C LEU A 334 -0.15 -6.04 17.88
N SER A 335 1.10 -6.42 18.18
CA SER A 335 1.60 -7.77 17.90
C SER A 335 0.77 -8.85 18.59
N PHE A 336 0.45 -8.66 19.87
CA PHE A 336 -0.41 -9.58 20.62
C PHE A 336 -1.80 -9.65 20.00
N HIS A 337 -2.41 -8.50 19.73
CA HIS A 337 -3.77 -8.41 19.22
C HIS A 337 -3.90 -9.08 17.85
N MET A 338 -3.04 -8.74 16.90
CA MET A 338 -3.07 -9.30 15.54
C MET A 338 -2.85 -10.81 15.56
N ARG A 339 -1.81 -11.30 16.25
CA ARG A 339 -1.49 -12.74 16.30
C ARG A 339 -2.56 -13.57 17.01
N SER A 340 -3.27 -12.98 17.98
CA SER A 340 -4.26 -13.72 18.78
C SER A 340 -5.66 -13.70 18.18
N TYR A 341 -6.05 -12.60 17.52
CA TYR A 341 -7.44 -12.36 17.14
C TYR A 341 -7.68 -12.25 15.65
N PHE A 342 -6.69 -11.81 14.87
CA PHE A 342 -6.80 -11.78 13.41
C PHE A 342 -6.36 -13.10 12.78
N TRP A 343 -5.56 -13.92 13.47
CA TRP A 343 -5.11 -15.20 12.93
C TRP A 343 -6.24 -16.22 12.85
N LEU A 344 -6.40 -16.83 11.67
CA LEU A 344 -7.33 -17.90 11.41
C LEU A 344 -6.64 -19.07 10.72
N ASP A 345 -6.75 -20.24 11.33
CA ASP A 345 -6.45 -21.54 10.75
C ASP A 345 -7.62 -22.49 11.06
N ILE A 346 -7.54 -23.75 10.62
CA ILE A 346 -8.61 -24.72 10.86
C ILE A 346 -8.92 -24.95 12.34
N LYS A 347 -7.92 -24.82 13.22
CA LYS A 347 -8.12 -25.01 14.66
C LYS A 347 -8.90 -23.81 15.22
N GLN A 348 -8.46 -22.59 14.91
CA GLN A 348 -9.12 -21.37 15.37
C GLN A 348 -10.53 -21.25 14.78
N LEU A 349 -10.74 -21.66 13.53
CA LEU A 349 -12.07 -21.69 12.92
C LEU A 349 -13.02 -22.63 13.66
N ASN A 350 -12.54 -23.83 14.05
CA ASN A 350 -13.32 -24.76 14.87
C ASN A 350 -13.65 -24.20 16.25
N ASP A 351 -12.72 -23.46 16.87
CA ASP A 351 -12.96 -22.81 18.16
C ASP A 351 -14.02 -21.70 18.04
N ILE A 352 -13.91 -20.84 17.02
CA ILE A 352 -14.88 -19.76 16.74
C ILE A 352 -16.28 -20.32 16.43
N TYR A 353 -16.36 -21.38 15.63
CA TYR A 353 -17.61 -22.06 15.30
C TYR A 353 -18.34 -22.57 16.56
N ARG A 354 -17.61 -22.80 17.66
CA ARG A 354 -18.13 -23.32 18.93
C ARG A 354 -18.25 -22.26 20.01
N TYR A 355 -18.08 -20.98 19.68
CA TYR A 355 -18.19 -19.91 20.65
C TYR A 355 -19.56 -19.88 21.32
N LYS A 356 -19.55 -19.56 22.60
CA LYS A 356 -20.74 -19.07 23.29
C LYS A 356 -20.84 -17.57 23.05
N THR A 357 -22.07 -17.06 23.05
CA THR A 357 -22.36 -15.63 22.90
C THR A 357 -22.72 -15.02 24.26
N GLU A 358 -22.77 -13.69 24.30
CA GLU A 358 -23.14 -12.91 25.49
C GLU A 358 -22.19 -13.14 26.68
N GLU A 359 -20.90 -13.37 26.40
CA GLU A 359 -19.88 -13.54 27.41
C GLU A 359 -19.48 -12.19 28.03
N TYR A 360 -19.88 -11.94 29.28
CA TYR A 360 -19.53 -10.73 30.02
C TYR A 360 -18.50 -11.02 31.13
N SER A 361 -17.22 -11.12 30.76
CA SER A 361 -16.13 -11.27 31.74
C SER A 361 -14.75 -10.95 31.13
N HIS A 362 -13.76 -10.64 31.98
CA HIS A 362 -12.35 -10.52 31.55
C HIS A 362 -11.74 -11.85 31.08
N THR A 363 -12.36 -12.97 31.43
CA THR A 363 -11.95 -14.34 31.07
C THR A 363 -12.74 -14.89 29.87
N ALA A 364 -13.52 -14.05 29.19
CA ALA A 364 -14.27 -14.42 28.00
C ALA A 364 -13.34 -15.00 26.90
N VAL A 365 -13.80 -16.09 26.29
CA VAL A 365 -13.18 -16.70 25.11
C VAL A 365 -13.62 -15.92 23.87
N ASN A 366 -14.93 -15.67 23.73
CA ASN A 366 -15.50 -14.89 22.63
C ASN A 366 -15.45 -13.38 22.94
N LYS A 367 -14.24 -12.81 22.92
CA LYS A 367 -13.98 -11.43 23.36
C LYS A 367 -14.72 -10.34 22.58
N PHE A 368 -15.13 -10.65 21.35
CA PHE A 368 -15.78 -9.68 20.46
C PHE A 368 -17.26 -9.98 20.26
N ASN A 369 -17.83 -10.96 20.99
CA ASN A 369 -19.20 -11.43 20.84
C ASN A 369 -19.56 -11.77 19.39
N VAL A 370 -18.68 -12.49 18.69
CA VAL A 370 -18.94 -12.99 17.34
C VAL A 370 -20.02 -14.05 17.42
N ILE A 371 -21.02 -13.96 16.54
CA ILE A 371 -22.12 -14.92 16.46
C ILE A 371 -21.67 -16.09 15.56
N PRO A 372 -21.58 -17.33 16.05
CA PRO A 372 -21.14 -18.47 15.23
C PRO A 372 -21.97 -18.67 13.96
N ASP A 373 -23.28 -18.43 14.05
CA ASP A 373 -24.21 -18.59 12.93
C ASP A 373 -24.03 -17.52 11.83
N SER A 374 -23.22 -16.48 12.07
CA SER A 374 -22.90 -15.46 11.05
C SER A 374 -21.64 -15.79 10.25
N LEU A 375 -20.94 -16.89 10.56
CA LEU A 375 -19.79 -17.34 9.77
C LEU A 375 -20.27 -17.72 8.36
N PRO A 376 -19.61 -17.20 7.31
CA PRO A 376 -20.06 -17.46 5.94
C PRO A 376 -19.66 -18.87 5.49
N ASP A 377 -20.58 -19.61 4.87
CA ASP A 377 -20.38 -21.02 4.49
C ASP A 377 -19.08 -21.30 3.72
N TRP A 378 -18.70 -20.37 2.83
CA TRP A 378 -17.49 -20.52 2.00
C TRP A 378 -16.21 -20.68 2.84
N VAL A 379 -16.16 -20.16 4.08
CA VAL A 379 -14.95 -20.19 4.90
C VAL A 379 -14.60 -21.62 5.33
N PHE A 380 -15.61 -22.46 5.55
CA PHE A 380 -15.40 -23.85 5.97
C PHE A 380 -14.82 -24.70 4.83
N ASP A 381 -15.29 -24.48 3.60
CA ASP A 381 -14.80 -25.16 2.42
C ASP A 381 -13.44 -24.62 1.94
N PHE A 382 -13.20 -23.33 2.14
CA PHE A 382 -11.97 -22.65 1.76
C PHE A 382 -10.80 -22.98 2.69
N MET A 383 -11.03 -23.11 4.00
CA MET A 383 -9.95 -23.36 4.97
C MET A 383 -9.30 -24.74 4.74
N PRO A 384 -8.01 -24.83 4.36
CA PRO A 384 -7.34 -26.11 4.18
C PRO A 384 -6.98 -26.76 5.52
N THR A 385 -6.70 -28.07 5.52
CA THR A 385 -6.19 -28.78 6.71
C THR A 385 -4.83 -28.26 7.18
N ARG A 386 -4.01 -27.77 6.23
CA ARG A 386 -2.73 -27.11 6.48
C ARG A 386 -2.74 -25.74 5.82
N GLY A 387 -2.61 -24.71 6.64
CA GLY A 387 -2.58 -23.33 6.20
C GLY A 387 -3.38 -22.44 7.14
N GLY A 388 -3.30 -21.14 6.90
CA GLY A 388 -4.00 -20.12 7.68
C GLY A 388 -3.64 -18.73 7.18
N TYR A 389 -4.36 -17.72 7.65
CA TYR A 389 -4.16 -16.34 7.26
C TYR A 389 -4.65 -15.37 8.32
N PHE A 390 -4.27 -14.10 8.19
CA PHE A 390 -4.89 -13.02 8.93
C PHE A 390 -6.18 -12.58 8.22
N ILE A 391 -7.31 -12.67 8.92
CA ILE A 391 -8.62 -12.27 8.40
C ILE A 391 -8.71 -10.76 8.14
N GLY A 392 -9.65 -10.36 7.31
CA GLY A 392 -9.78 -9.00 6.82
C GLY A 392 -10.01 -7.95 7.90
N ASN A 393 -10.80 -8.26 8.93
CA ASN A 393 -11.19 -7.30 9.96
C ASN A 393 -11.69 -7.99 11.24
N VAL A 394 -11.42 -7.37 12.40
CA VAL A 394 -11.97 -7.78 13.70
C VAL A 394 -12.46 -6.55 14.43
N SER A 395 -13.76 -6.47 14.68
CA SER A 395 -14.45 -5.33 15.31
C SER A 395 -15.49 -5.84 16.34
N PRO A 396 -16.06 -4.97 17.19
CA PRO A 396 -17.17 -5.36 18.08
C PRO A 396 -18.31 -6.04 17.29
N ALA A 397 -18.63 -7.28 17.67
CA ALA A 397 -19.64 -8.15 17.06
C ALA A 397 -19.46 -8.44 15.55
N LYS A 398 -18.26 -8.21 14.99
CA LYS A 398 -18.00 -8.41 13.55
C LYS A 398 -16.61 -8.98 13.30
N MET A 399 -16.54 -10.07 12.55
CA MET A 399 -15.32 -10.55 11.90
C MET A 399 -15.56 -10.61 10.39
N ASP A 400 -14.66 -9.98 9.63
CA ASP A 400 -14.64 -10.12 8.18
C ASP A 400 -13.63 -11.21 7.81
N PHE A 401 -14.15 -12.38 7.45
CA PHE A 401 -13.35 -13.56 7.15
C PHE A 401 -12.63 -13.48 5.79
N ARG A 402 -12.90 -12.48 4.94
CA ARG A 402 -12.24 -12.39 3.63
C ARG A 402 -10.72 -12.35 3.78
N TRP A 403 -10.03 -13.04 2.88
CA TRP A 403 -8.58 -12.97 2.75
C TRP A 403 -8.19 -11.73 1.96
N PHE A 404 -7.18 -10.99 2.41
CA PHE A 404 -6.62 -9.83 1.72
C PHE A 404 -5.13 -10.02 1.48
N CYS A 405 -4.71 -9.92 0.21
CA CYS A 405 -3.36 -10.27 -0.21
C CYS A 405 -2.29 -9.37 0.42
N LEU A 406 -2.46 -8.05 0.27
CA LEU A 406 -1.47 -7.07 0.70
C LEU A 406 -1.24 -7.16 2.22
N GLY A 407 -2.32 -7.18 3.01
CA GLY A 407 -2.22 -7.31 4.48
C GLY A 407 -1.47 -8.56 4.93
N ASN A 408 -1.73 -9.71 4.31
CA ASN A 408 -1.03 -10.95 4.64
C ASN A 408 0.45 -10.93 4.20
N CYS A 409 0.77 -10.39 3.02
CA CYS A 409 2.15 -10.25 2.56
C CYS A 409 2.94 -9.29 3.47
N VAL A 410 2.38 -8.13 3.80
CA VAL A 410 3.03 -7.15 4.70
C VAL A 410 3.17 -7.72 6.12
N ALA A 411 2.23 -8.53 6.59
CA ALA A 411 2.36 -9.21 7.88
C ALA A 411 3.59 -10.14 7.92
N ILE A 412 3.89 -10.85 6.83
CA ILE A 412 5.11 -11.66 6.68
C ILE A 412 6.34 -10.76 6.64
N LEU A 413 6.35 -9.74 5.77
CA LEU A 413 7.50 -8.86 5.53
C LEU A 413 7.92 -8.08 6.78
N SER A 414 6.96 -7.61 7.56
CA SER A 414 7.17 -6.86 8.80
C SER A 414 7.49 -7.73 10.01
N SER A 415 7.47 -9.06 9.86
CA SER A 415 7.53 -10.05 10.96
C SER A 415 6.43 -9.85 12.03
N LEU A 416 5.27 -9.33 11.60
CA LEU A 416 4.04 -9.41 12.39
C LEU A 416 3.59 -10.87 12.50
N ALA A 417 3.57 -11.59 11.37
CA ALA A 417 3.37 -13.03 11.34
C ALA A 417 4.56 -13.75 11.99
N THR A 418 4.31 -14.77 12.81
CA THR A 418 5.38 -15.69 13.25
C THR A 418 5.89 -16.52 12.06
N PRO A 419 7.02 -17.25 12.18
CA PRO A 419 7.51 -18.13 11.12
C PRO A 419 6.49 -19.21 10.76
N GLU A 420 5.80 -19.77 11.75
CA GLU A 420 4.75 -20.77 11.56
C GLU A 420 3.57 -20.18 10.80
N GLN A 421 3.11 -18.98 11.18
CA GLN A 421 2.04 -18.27 10.49
C GLN A 421 2.45 -17.91 9.05
N SER A 422 3.69 -17.48 8.85
CA SER A 422 4.22 -17.17 7.51
C SER A 422 4.24 -18.41 6.62
N SER A 423 4.71 -19.55 7.14
CA SER A 423 4.66 -20.82 6.43
C SER A 423 3.22 -21.28 6.14
N ALA A 424 2.31 -21.07 7.08
CA ALA A 424 0.90 -21.42 6.92
C ALA A 424 0.18 -20.54 5.87
N ILE A 425 0.54 -19.26 5.74
CA ILE A 425 0.05 -18.41 4.65
C ILE A 425 0.54 -18.92 3.29
N MET A 426 1.80 -19.36 3.20
CA MET A 426 2.33 -19.95 1.96
C MET A 426 1.66 -21.29 1.61
N ASP A 427 1.42 -22.15 2.61
CA ASP A 427 0.69 -23.41 2.43
C ASP A 427 -0.77 -23.15 1.98
N LEU A 428 -1.42 -22.08 2.49
CA LEU A 428 -2.74 -21.64 2.02
C LEU A 428 -2.70 -21.21 0.55
N ILE A 429 -1.74 -20.37 0.15
CA ILE A 429 -1.62 -19.90 -1.24
C ILE A 429 -1.38 -21.07 -2.19
N GLU A 430 -0.54 -22.04 -1.82
CA GLU A 430 -0.32 -23.22 -2.64
C GLU A 430 -1.56 -24.12 -2.74
N SER A 431 -2.26 -24.36 -1.62
CA SER A 431 -3.45 -25.23 -1.58
C SER A 431 -4.68 -24.61 -2.26
N ARG A 432 -4.81 -23.28 -2.22
CA ARG A 432 -5.91 -22.50 -2.83
C ARG A 432 -5.43 -21.65 -4.00
N TRP A 433 -4.47 -22.18 -4.76
CA TRP A 433 -3.84 -21.47 -5.88
C TRP A 433 -4.86 -21.01 -6.92
N GLN A 434 -5.86 -21.83 -7.24
CA GLN A 434 -6.85 -21.49 -8.25
C GLN A 434 -7.74 -20.32 -7.80
N GLU A 435 -8.10 -20.27 -6.52
CA GLU A 435 -8.93 -19.25 -5.91
C GLU A 435 -8.18 -17.93 -5.70
N LEU A 436 -6.93 -17.98 -5.25
CA LEU A 436 -6.14 -16.80 -4.85
C LEU A 436 -5.26 -16.24 -5.97
N VAL A 437 -4.91 -17.06 -6.96
CA VAL A 437 -4.07 -16.69 -8.12
C VAL A 437 -4.82 -16.89 -9.43
N GLY A 438 -5.38 -18.08 -9.65
CA GLY A 438 -6.04 -18.41 -10.92
C GLY A 438 -5.07 -18.36 -12.11
N GLU A 439 -5.43 -17.61 -13.15
CA GLU A 439 -4.67 -17.40 -14.38
C GLU A 439 -4.02 -16.01 -14.46
N MET A 440 -4.15 -15.19 -13.41
CA MET A 440 -3.47 -13.90 -13.29
C MET A 440 -3.20 -13.56 -11.82
N PRO A 441 -1.92 -13.52 -11.38
CA PRO A 441 -1.57 -13.10 -10.03
C PRO A 441 -1.91 -11.61 -9.81
N LEU A 442 -2.42 -11.18 -8.66
CA LEU A 442 -3.02 -11.95 -7.55
C LEU A 442 -4.39 -11.37 -7.22
N LYS A 443 -5.28 -12.17 -6.64
CA LYS A 443 -6.52 -11.62 -6.09
C LYS A 443 -6.21 -10.58 -5.02
N ILE A 444 -6.83 -9.40 -5.12
CA ILE A 444 -6.70 -8.37 -4.08
C ILE A 444 -7.34 -8.83 -2.76
N CYS A 445 -8.51 -9.47 -2.87
CA CYS A 445 -9.21 -10.13 -1.79
C CYS A 445 -9.97 -11.36 -2.29
N TYR A 446 -10.36 -12.25 -1.37
CA TYR A 446 -11.18 -13.42 -1.68
C TYR A 446 -12.13 -13.76 -0.51
N PRO A 447 -13.38 -14.18 -0.82
CA PRO A 447 -14.04 -14.15 -2.12
C PRO A 447 -14.58 -12.75 -2.46
N ALA A 448 -15.15 -12.60 -3.67
CA ALA A 448 -15.94 -11.43 -4.01
C ALA A 448 -17.32 -11.45 -3.34
N MET A 449 -17.82 -10.27 -2.99
CA MET A 449 -19.20 -10.07 -2.56
C MET A 449 -20.14 -10.15 -3.76
N GLU A 450 -21.28 -10.84 -3.59
CA GLU A 450 -22.28 -11.04 -4.64
C GLU A 450 -23.68 -10.61 -4.18
N SER A 451 -24.57 -10.32 -5.15
CA SER A 451 -26.01 -10.05 -4.93
C SER A 451 -26.33 -9.07 -3.79
N HIS A 452 -26.88 -9.55 -2.66
CA HIS A 452 -27.32 -8.72 -1.54
C HIS A 452 -26.14 -8.12 -0.78
N GLU A 453 -25.08 -8.89 -0.56
CA GLU A 453 -23.88 -8.42 0.12
C GLU A 453 -23.24 -7.27 -0.66
N TRP A 454 -23.09 -7.44 -1.99
CA TRP A 454 -22.58 -6.37 -2.84
C TRP A 454 -23.46 -5.10 -2.75
N ARG A 455 -24.79 -5.23 -2.84
CA ARG A 455 -25.71 -4.09 -2.74
C ARG A 455 -25.57 -3.35 -1.40
N ILE A 456 -25.55 -4.09 -0.29
CA ILE A 456 -25.54 -3.53 1.06
C ILE A 456 -24.16 -2.93 1.41
N VAL A 457 -23.09 -3.69 1.19
CA VAL A 457 -21.74 -3.33 1.63
C VAL A 457 -21.15 -2.24 0.74
N THR A 458 -21.24 -2.39 -0.59
CA THR A 458 -20.65 -1.41 -1.52
C THR A 458 -21.56 -0.23 -1.80
N GLY A 459 -22.87 -0.35 -1.54
CA GLY A 459 -23.84 0.65 -1.96
C GLY A 459 -24.12 0.62 -3.46
N CYS A 460 -24.16 -0.57 -4.05
CA CYS A 460 -24.36 -0.80 -5.49
C CYS A 460 -23.24 -0.17 -6.36
N ASP A 461 -21.99 -0.20 -5.91
CA ASP A 461 -20.87 0.42 -6.62
C ASP A 461 -20.59 -0.29 -7.96
N PRO A 462 -20.80 0.38 -9.12
CA PRO A 462 -20.71 -0.26 -10.43
C PRO A 462 -19.28 -0.57 -10.87
N LYS A 463 -18.24 -0.02 -10.22
CA LYS A 463 -16.84 -0.37 -10.49
C LYS A 463 -16.43 -1.66 -9.76
N ASN A 464 -17.07 -1.94 -8.62
CA ASN A 464 -16.81 -3.09 -7.75
C ASN A 464 -17.84 -4.21 -7.91
N THR A 465 -18.26 -4.51 -9.15
CA THR A 465 -19.10 -5.70 -9.42
C THR A 465 -18.38 -6.98 -9.00
N SER A 466 -19.11 -8.09 -8.88
CA SER A 466 -18.52 -9.37 -8.44
C SER A 466 -17.34 -9.79 -9.31
N TRP A 467 -16.20 -10.06 -8.66
CA TRP A 467 -14.93 -10.42 -9.28
C TRP A 467 -14.32 -9.32 -10.17
N SER A 468 -14.55 -8.05 -9.83
CA SER A 468 -14.04 -6.89 -10.56
C SER A 468 -13.36 -5.88 -9.64
N TYR A 469 -12.31 -5.21 -10.13
CA TYR A 469 -11.60 -4.14 -9.43
C TYR A 469 -11.24 -4.54 -7.99
N HIS A 470 -11.72 -3.85 -6.95
CA HIS A 470 -11.43 -4.22 -5.56
C HIS A 470 -12.21 -5.44 -5.06
N ASN A 471 -13.33 -5.79 -5.70
CA ASN A 471 -14.21 -6.87 -5.27
C ASN A 471 -13.81 -8.20 -5.90
N GLY A 472 -12.62 -8.71 -5.54
CA GLY A 472 -12.09 -9.98 -6.05
C GLY A 472 -11.43 -9.90 -7.43
N GLY A 473 -11.06 -8.71 -7.90
CA GLY A 473 -10.22 -8.54 -9.08
C GLY A 473 -8.80 -9.08 -8.84
N SER A 474 -8.13 -9.48 -9.93
CA SER A 474 -6.71 -9.85 -9.95
C SER A 474 -5.86 -8.64 -10.30
N TRP A 475 -4.87 -8.30 -9.46
CA TRP A 475 -4.05 -7.10 -9.56
C TRP A 475 -2.58 -7.48 -9.78
N PRO A 476 -2.01 -7.25 -10.98
CA PRO A 476 -0.63 -7.59 -11.30
C PRO A 476 0.41 -6.97 -10.36
N VAL A 477 0.17 -5.74 -9.90
CA VAL A 477 1.06 -5.05 -8.95
C VAL A 477 1.36 -5.88 -7.69
N LEU A 478 0.44 -6.72 -7.21
CA LEU A 478 0.63 -7.50 -5.99
C LEU A 478 1.73 -8.58 -6.10
N ILE A 479 2.20 -8.87 -7.31
CA ILE A 479 3.21 -9.90 -7.55
C ILE A 479 4.55 -9.61 -6.85
N TRP A 480 4.92 -8.33 -6.68
CA TRP A 480 6.16 -7.97 -5.98
C TRP A 480 6.07 -8.25 -4.48
N LEU A 481 4.91 -8.00 -3.87
CA LEU A 481 4.65 -8.30 -2.45
C LEU A 481 4.66 -9.80 -2.18
N LEU A 482 4.01 -10.58 -3.05
CA LEU A 482 4.06 -12.04 -2.96
C LEU A 482 5.50 -12.52 -3.11
N THR A 483 6.24 -12.01 -4.09
CA THR A 483 7.63 -12.41 -4.32
C THR A 483 8.50 -12.14 -3.09
N ALA A 484 8.43 -10.93 -2.54
CA ALA A 484 9.15 -10.58 -1.33
C ALA A 484 8.77 -11.50 -0.14
N ALA A 485 7.47 -11.75 0.05
CA ALA A 485 6.99 -12.62 1.12
C ALA A 485 7.43 -14.09 0.92
N CYS A 486 7.41 -14.58 -0.33
CA CYS A 486 7.88 -15.91 -0.69
C CYS A 486 9.38 -16.08 -0.41
N ILE A 487 10.22 -15.11 -0.77
CA ILE A 487 11.65 -15.13 -0.47
C ILE A 487 11.85 -15.16 1.04
N LYS A 488 11.16 -14.26 1.78
CA LYS A 488 11.27 -14.20 3.26
C LYS A 488 10.84 -15.49 3.94
N ALA A 489 9.81 -16.16 3.41
CA ALA A 489 9.31 -17.43 3.92
C ALA A 489 10.10 -18.66 3.43
N GLY A 490 11.14 -18.48 2.60
CA GLY A 490 11.93 -19.58 2.04
C GLY A 490 11.17 -20.43 1.00
N ARG A 491 10.22 -19.82 0.28
CA ARG A 491 9.34 -20.47 -0.73
C ARG A 491 9.41 -19.78 -2.11
N PRO A 492 10.60 -19.53 -2.70
CA PRO A 492 10.73 -18.77 -3.95
C PRO A 492 10.05 -19.44 -5.16
N GLN A 493 9.79 -20.75 -5.12
CA GLN A 493 9.10 -21.47 -6.19
C GLN A 493 7.68 -20.97 -6.45
N ILE A 494 6.98 -20.47 -5.41
CA ILE A 494 5.63 -19.90 -5.52
C ILE A 494 5.70 -18.61 -6.36
N ALA A 495 6.66 -17.74 -6.05
CA ALA A 495 6.91 -16.51 -6.78
C ALA A 495 7.30 -16.77 -8.24
N LYS A 496 8.21 -17.72 -8.49
CA LYS A 496 8.61 -18.12 -9.85
C LYS A 496 7.41 -18.53 -10.69
N LYS A 497 6.53 -19.39 -10.14
CA LYS A 497 5.30 -19.83 -10.82
C LYS A 497 4.34 -18.67 -11.10
N ALA A 498 4.19 -17.72 -10.18
CA ALA A 498 3.34 -16.54 -10.39
C ALA A 498 3.90 -15.64 -11.50
N ILE A 499 5.21 -15.42 -11.53
CA ILE A 499 5.87 -14.58 -12.54
C ILE A 499 5.76 -15.20 -13.93
N GLU A 500 6.04 -16.50 -14.08
CA GLU A 500 5.87 -17.23 -15.35
C GLU A 500 4.43 -17.11 -15.88
N LEU A 501 3.44 -17.19 -14.97
CA LEU A 501 2.03 -17.00 -15.32
C LEU A 501 1.74 -15.58 -15.81
N ALA A 502 2.27 -14.56 -15.13
CA ALA A 502 2.09 -13.16 -15.52
C ALA A 502 2.78 -12.82 -16.86
N GLU A 503 4.00 -13.31 -17.07
CA GLU A 503 4.79 -13.11 -18.30
C GLU A 503 4.07 -13.64 -19.54
N SER A 504 3.24 -14.66 -19.37
CA SER A 504 2.45 -15.24 -20.47
C SER A 504 1.40 -14.30 -21.05
N ARG A 505 1.06 -13.17 -20.39
CA ARG A 505 -0.06 -12.30 -20.79
C ARG A 505 0.17 -10.81 -20.62
N LEU A 506 0.90 -10.35 -19.59
CA LEU A 506 0.97 -8.92 -19.24
C LEU A 506 1.37 -8.01 -20.41
N LEU A 507 2.40 -8.39 -21.17
CA LEU A 507 2.85 -7.59 -22.32
C LEU A 507 1.83 -7.61 -23.46
N MET A 508 1.28 -8.79 -23.79
CA MET A 508 0.27 -8.91 -24.86
C MET A 508 -0.99 -8.10 -24.56
N ASP A 509 -1.39 -8.06 -23.29
CA ASP A 509 -2.55 -7.33 -22.81
C ASP A 509 -2.24 -5.83 -22.55
N GLN A 510 -1.01 -5.37 -22.83
CA GLN A 510 -0.53 -3.99 -22.68
C GLN A 510 -0.57 -3.46 -21.24
N TRP A 511 -0.04 -4.25 -20.32
CA TRP A 511 0.13 -3.91 -18.90
C TRP A 511 -1.13 -3.34 -18.22
N PRO A 512 -2.26 -4.09 -18.17
CA PRO A 512 -3.48 -3.61 -17.54
C PRO A 512 -3.30 -3.31 -16.05
N GLU A 513 -4.12 -2.39 -15.55
CA GLU A 513 -4.25 -2.06 -14.14
C GLU A 513 -4.73 -3.27 -13.31
N TYR A 514 -5.75 -3.99 -13.79
CA TYR A 514 -6.32 -5.16 -13.13
C TYR A 514 -7.04 -6.09 -14.14
N TYR A 515 -7.41 -7.27 -13.66
CA TYR A 515 -8.12 -8.33 -14.40
C TYR A 515 -9.36 -8.80 -13.61
N ASP A 516 -10.40 -9.19 -14.34
CA ASP A 516 -11.69 -9.58 -13.81
C ASP A 516 -11.98 -11.08 -13.95
N GLY A 517 -12.97 -11.51 -13.18
CA GLY A 517 -13.49 -12.87 -13.15
C GLY A 517 -12.78 -13.76 -12.13
N LYS A 518 -13.43 -14.87 -11.75
CA LYS A 518 -12.95 -15.80 -10.72
C LYS A 518 -11.49 -16.22 -10.89
N LEU A 519 -11.06 -16.41 -12.14
CA LEU A 519 -9.69 -16.82 -12.49
C LEU A 519 -8.80 -15.67 -13.02
N GLY A 520 -9.29 -14.42 -13.12
CA GLY A 520 -8.52 -13.32 -13.72
C GLY A 520 -8.32 -13.47 -15.23
N ARG A 521 -9.31 -14.04 -15.92
CA ARG A 521 -9.25 -14.32 -17.37
C ARG A 521 -9.46 -13.08 -18.22
N PHE A 522 -10.28 -12.15 -17.76
CA PHE A 522 -10.67 -10.98 -18.54
C PHE A 522 -9.81 -9.79 -18.13
N ILE A 523 -9.37 -8.97 -19.09
CA ILE A 523 -8.83 -7.64 -18.76
C ILE A 523 -9.93 -6.88 -18.01
N GLY A 524 -9.56 -6.12 -16.98
CA GLY A 524 -10.50 -5.44 -16.12
C GLY A 524 -11.44 -4.51 -16.89
N LYS A 525 -12.72 -4.50 -16.50
CA LYS A 525 -13.79 -3.80 -17.21
C LYS A 525 -13.51 -2.32 -17.49
N GLN A 526 -12.78 -1.67 -16.59
CA GLN A 526 -12.34 -0.28 -16.69
C GLN A 526 -10.83 -0.17 -16.39
N ALA A 527 -10.06 -1.22 -16.64
CA ALA A 527 -8.62 -1.19 -16.39
C ALA A 527 -7.92 -0.26 -17.39
N ARG A 528 -7.11 0.66 -16.88
CA ARG A 528 -6.17 1.39 -17.74
C ARG A 528 -5.07 0.47 -18.26
N LYS A 529 -4.58 0.76 -19.45
CA LYS A 529 -3.39 0.14 -20.02
C LYS A 529 -2.14 0.90 -19.57
N ASN A 530 -0.98 0.26 -19.72
CA ASN A 530 0.31 0.84 -19.31
C ASN A 530 0.26 1.41 -17.89
N GLN A 531 -0.40 0.67 -16.98
CA GLN A 531 -0.47 1.07 -15.59
C GLN A 531 0.92 0.87 -14.97
N THR A 532 1.49 1.96 -14.45
CA THR A 532 2.90 2.02 -14.05
C THR A 532 3.23 1.02 -12.96
N TRP A 533 2.38 0.86 -11.95
CA TRP A 533 2.63 -0.09 -10.87
C TRP A 533 2.53 -1.56 -11.29
N SER A 534 1.85 -1.88 -12.39
CA SER A 534 1.74 -3.24 -12.94
C SER A 534 3.06 -3.61 -13.61
N ILE A 535 3.64 -2.65 -14.34
CA ILE A 535 4.97 -2.74 -14.94
C ILE A 535 6.04 -2.83 -13.84
N ALA A 536 6.04 -1.87 -12.91
CA ALA A 536 7.03 -1.79 -11.85
C ALA A 536 6.95 -2.99 -10.90
N GLY A 537 5.75 -3.46 -10.55
CA GLY A 537 5.56 -4.65 -9.72
C GLY A 537 6.16 -5.90 -10.36
N TYR A 538 6.00 -6.08 -11.67
CA TYR A 538 6.67 -7.15 -12.42
C TYR A 538 8.20 -7.03 -12.36
N LEU A 539 8.75 -5.84 -12.64
CA LEU A 539 10.20 -5.59 -12.59
C LEU A 539 10.79 -5.89 -11.21
N VAL A 540 10.17 -5.37 -10.14
CA VAL A 540 10.61 -5.61 -8.75
C VAL A 540 10.59 -7.10 -8.43
N ALA A 541 9.54 -7.82 -8.82
CA ALA A 541 9.45 -9.26 -8.59
C ALA A 541 10.59 -10.03 -9.28
N LYS A 542 10.91 -9.67 -10.52
CA LYS A 542 12.04 -10.25 -11.27
C LYS A 542 13.38 -9.96 -10.60
N MET A 543 13.65 -8.70 -10.29
CA MET A 543 14.90 -8.27 -9.67
C MET A 543 15.12 -8.93 -8.30
N MET A 544 14.07 -9.07 -7.48
CA MET A 544 14.17 -9.78 -6.19
C MET A 544 14.42 -11.28 -6.33
N LEU A 545 13.90 -11.95 -7.36
CA LEU A 545 14.22 -13.36 -7.60
C LEU A 545 15.64 -13.54 -8.12
N GLU A 546 16.13 -12.60 -8.93
CA GLU A 546 17.49 -12.61 -9.47
C GLU A 546 18.52 -12.33 -8.37
N ASP A 547 18.23 -11.36 -7.49
CA ASP A 547 19.02 -11.09 -6.29
C ASP A 547 18.15 -10.98 -5.02
N PRO A 548 18.00 -12.08 -4.27
CA PRO A 548 17.28 -12.11 -2.99
C PRO A 548 17.83 -11.17 -1.92
N SER A 549 19.07 -10.65 -2.06
CA SER A 549 19.64 -9.71 -1.09
C SER A 549 18.84 -8.40 -1.03
N HIS A 550 18.13 -8.05 -2.11
CA HIS A 550 17.23 -6.91 -2.18
C HIS A 550 16.05 -6.99 -1.20
N LEU A 551 15.68 -8.18 -0.73
CA LEU A 551 14.60 -8.36 0.25
C LEU A 551 14.80 -7.47 1.49
N GLY A 552 16.05 -7.28 1.91
CA GLY A 552 16.42 -6.48 3.08
C GLY A 552 15.97 -5.03 3.03
N MET A 553 15.57 -4.49 1.85
CA MET A 553 15.00 -3.14 1.71
C MET A 553 13.54 -3.04 2.16
N ILE A 554 12.76 -4.12 2.04
CA ILE A 554 11.32 -4.12 2.32
C ILE A 554 10.91 -5.15 3.37
N SER A 555 11.86 -5.85 3.99
CA SER A 555 11.61 -6.75 5.11
C SER A 555 12.27 -6.26 6.41
N LEU A 556 11.72 -6.76 7.51
CA LEU A 556 12.27 -6.61 8.85
C LEU A 556 12.40 -7.98 9.49
N GLU A 557 13.54 -8.22 10.16
CA GLU A 557 13.77 -9.46 10.91
C GLU A 557 12.89 -9.55 12.15
N GLU A 558 12.82 -10.75 12.75
CA GLU A 558 12.13 -10.93 14.02
C GLU A 558 12.73 -10.05 15.11
N ASP A 559 11.86 -9.41 15.89
CA ASP A 559 12.29 -8.75 17.10
C ASP A 559 12.44 -9.78 18.22
N LYS A 560 13.68 -10.04 18.64
CA LYS A 560 13.98 -10.95 19.76
C LYS A 560 13.33 -10.50 21.07
N GLN A 561 13.01 -9.21 21.22
CA GLN A 561 12.35 -8.65 22.41
C GLN A 561 10.83 -8.81 22.40
N MET A 562 10.22 -9.01 21.22
CA MET A 562 8.75 -9.19 21.07
C MET A 562 8.33 -10.67 21.08
N LYS A 563 9.16 -11.57 21.63
CA LYS A 563 8.77 -12.98 21.81
C LYS A 563 7.61 -13.07 22.80
N PRO A 564 6.56 -13.86 22.52
CA PRO A 564 5.51 -14.10 23.49
C PRO A 564 6.14 -14.67 24.76
N GLN A 565 5.98 -14.01 25.90
CA GLN A 565 6.28 -14.66 27.17
C GLN A 565 5.30 -15.83 27.30
N MET A 566 5.83 -17.05 27.30
CA MET A 566 5.07 -18.25 27.62
C MET A 566 4.36 -18.02 28.95
N LYS A 567 3.01 -17.99 28.94
CA LYS A 567 2.24 -18.01 30.18
C LYS A 567 2.53 -19.33 30.88
N ARG A 568 3.30 -19.29 31.98
CA ARG A 568 3.11 -20.29 33.04
C ARG A 568 1.70 -20.10 33.55
N SER A 569 0.88 -21.15 33.47
CA SER A 569 -0.43 -21.19 34.11
C SER A 569 -0.26 -20.77 35.57
N ALA A 570 -0.77 -19.59 35.92
CA ALA A 570 -0.90 -19.21 37.31
C ALA A 570 -2.07 -20.03 37.86
N SER A 571 -1.77 -21.18 38.46
CA SER A 571 -2.65 -21.83 39.40
C SER A 571 -2.77 -20.92 40.62
N TRP A 572 -3.83 -20.14 40.68
CA TRP A 572 -4.20 -19.40 41.88
C TRP A 572 -4.90 -20.39 42.82
N ALA A 573 -4.27 -20.68 43.96
CA ALA A 573 -4.92 -21.35 45.07
C ALA A 573 -5.79 -20.34 45.82
N PHE A 574 -6.97 -20.80 46.25
CA PHE A 574 -8.07 -20.08 46.88
C PHE A 574 -7.67 -19.16 48.05
#